data_AF-A0A5P0ZF14-F1
#
_entry.id   AF-A0A5P0ZF14-F1
#
_cell.length_a   1.000
_cell.length_b   1.000
_cell.length_c   1.000
_cell.angle_alpha   90.00
_cell.angle_beta   90.00
_cell.angle_gamma   90.00
#
_symmetry.space_group_name_H-M   'P 1'
#
loop_
_entity.id
_entity.type
_entity.pdbx_description
1 polymer ?
#
loop_
_entity_poly.entity_id
_entity_poly.type
_entity_poly.pdbx_seq_one_letter_code
_entity_poly.pdbx_strand_id
1 'polypeptide(L)' 'MNYRKVFSDYLTEQYERLDKNMFDAIVWIIVEHNDVPPSFTLARSKLDTREQNEIIRDITFPF' A
#
# COMPACT_ATOMS: atom_id res chain seq x y z
N MET A 1 -17.04 -1.35 -2.02
CA MET A 1 -15.71 -0.97 -1.49
C MET A 1 -14.72 -1.01 -2.66
N ASN A 2 -14.01 0.08 -2.95
CA ASN A 2 -13.03 0.12 -4.04
C ASN A 2 -11.66 -0.32 -3.49
N TYR A 3 -11.30 -1.59 -3.69
CA TYR A 3 -10.07 -2.17 -3.12
C TYR A 3 -8.80 -1.46 -3.59
N ARG A 4 -8.74 -1.09 -4.87
CA ARG A 4 -7.62 -0.31 -5.43
C ARG A 4 -7.44 1.01 -4.69
N LYS A 5 -8.53 1.74 -4.45
CA LYS A 5 -8.49 3.02 -3.71
C LYS A 5 -8.02 2.81 -2.27
N VAL A 6 -8.60 1.84 -1.54
CA VAL A 6 -8.21 1.56 -0.14
C VAL A 6 -6.74 1.19 -0.02
N PHE A 7 -6.25 0.35 -0.94
CA PHE A 7 -4.84 -0.04 -0.98
C PHE A 7 -3.94 1.16 -1.30
N SER A 8 -4.31 1.93 -2.32
CA SER A 8 -3.57 3.12 -2.75
C SER A 8 -3.49 4.19 -1.67
N ASP A 9 -4.62 4.54 -1.06
CA ASP A 9 -4.70 5.62 -0.06
C ASP A 9 -3.81 5.29 1.15
N TYR A 10 -3.95 4.08 1.70
CA TYR A 10 -3.16 3.67 2.87
C TYR A 10 -1.67 3.50 2.55
N LEU A 11 -1.34 2.91 1.40
CA LEU A 11 0.06 2.76 0.99
C LEU A 11 0.71 4.13 0.72
N THR A 12 -0.04 5.09 0.17
CA THR A 12 0.42 6.48 0.00
C THR A 12 0.66 7.16 1.33
N GLU A 13 -0.23 6.97 2.31
CA GLU A 13 -0.04 7.50 3.67
C GLU A 13 1.27 6.98 4.30
N GLN A 14 1.53 5.67 4.22
CA GLN A 14 2.77 5.10 4.76
C GLN A 14 4.00 5.55 3.97
N TYR A 15 3.86 5.66 2.64
CA TYR A 15 4.92 6.20 1.78
C TYR A 15 5.29 7.63 2.16
N GLU A 16 4.30 8.52 2.37
CA GLU A 16 4.54 9.91 2.79
C GLU A 16 5.10 9.99 4.22
N ARG A 17 4.61 9.15 5.13
CA ARG A 17 5.08 9.06 6.51
C ARG A 17 6.55 8.66 6.61
N LEU A 18 7.01 7.79 5.71
CA LEU A 18 8.35 7.21 5.71
C LEU A 18 9.25 7.88 4.67
N ASP A 19 9.19 9.21 4.62
CA ASP A 19 10.05 10.07 3.79
C ASP A 19 10.06 9.68 2.31
N LYS A 20 8.92 9.20 1.78
CA LYS A 20 8.76 8.81 0.38
C LYS A 20 9.67 7.64 -0.01
N ASN A 21 9.97 6.74 0.92
CA ASN A 21 10.64 5.47 0.65
C ASN A 21 9.63 4.31 0.59
N MET A 22 9.35 3.82 -0.62
CA MET A 22 8.41 2.72 -0.84
C MET A 22 8.89 1.39 -0.23
N PHE A 23 10.20 1.14 -0.21
CA PHE A 23 10.75 -0.06 0.41
C PHE A 23 10.48 -0.05 1.92
N ASP A 24 10.76 1.07 2.59
CA ASP A 24 10.51 1.23 4.02
C ASP A 24 9.01 1.12 4.35
N ALA A 25 8.15 1.71 3.51
CA ALA A 25 6.70 1.57 3.66
C ALA A 25 6.22 0.12 3.59
N ILE A 26 6.73 -0.66 2.64
CA ILE A 26 6.38 -2.09 2.51
C ILE A 26 6.92 -2.88 3.71
N VAL A 27 8.17 -2.66 4.11
CA VAL A 27 8.77 -3.34 5.26
C VAL A 27 8.00 -3.02 6.53
N TRP A 28 7.65 -1.75 6.76
CA TRP A 28 6.87 -1.33 7.91
C TRP A 28 5.51 -2.04 7.97
N ILE A 29 4.78 -2.09 6.85
CA ILE A 29 3.49 -2.80 6.76
C ILE A 29 3.62 -4.31 7.05
N ILE A 30 4.72 -4.94 6.65
CA ILE A 30 4.98 -6.37 6.91
C ILE A 30 5.32 -6.62 8.38
N VAL A 31 6.11 -5.74 9.00
CA VAL A 31 6.56 -5.86 10.39
C VAL A 31 5.43 -5.52 11.37
N GLU A 32 4.71 -4.44 11.14
CA GLU A 32 3.66 -3.92 12.04
C GLU A 32 2.26 -4.45 11.68
N HIS A 33 2.14 -5.73 11.33
CA HIS A 33 0.89 -6.31 10.82
C HIS A 33 -0.32 -6.18 11.79
N ASN A 34 -0.09 -6.01 13.09
CA ASN A 34 -1.15 -5.83 14.08
C ASN A 34 -1.80 -4.44 14.02
N ASP A 35 -1.07 -3.42 13.57
CA ASP A 35 -1.55 -2.05 13.46
C ASP A 35 -2.09 -1.70 12.07
N VAL A 36 -1.99 -2.65 11.13
CA VAL A 36 -2.52 -2.49 9.78
C VAL A 36 -4.05 -2.62 9.78
N PRO A 37 -4.78 -1.64 9.22
CA PRO A 37 -6.24 -1.68 9.16
C PRO A 37 -6.76 -2.96 8.47
N PRO A 38 -7.80 -3.63 9.02
CA PRO A 38 -8.38 -4.81 8.39
C PRO A 38 -8.87 -4.56 6.95
N SER A 39 -9.31 -3.33 6.66
CA SER A 39 -9.71 -2.89 5.32
C SER A 39 -8.56 -2.92 4.30
N PHE A 40 -7.34 -2.57 4.73
CA PHE A 40 -6.15 -2.64 3.89
C PHE A 40 -5.75 -4.09 3.65
N THR A 41 -5.71 -4.92 4.69
CA THR A 41 -5.39 -6.35 4.57
C THR A 41 -6.38 -7.06 3.63
N LEU A 42 -7.67 -6.74 3.75
CA LEU A 42 -8.70 -7.21 2.83
C LEU A 42 -8.44 -6.72 1.40
N ALA A 43 -8.17 -5.42 1.20
CA ALA A 43 -7.88 -4.87 -0.12
C ALA A 43 -6.66 -5.54 -0.78
N ARG A 44 -5.56 -5.71 -0.04
CA ARG A 44 -4.36 -6.43 -0.50
C ARG A 44 -4.69 -7.87 -0.91
N SER A 45 -5.52 -8.59 -0.16
CA SER A 45 -5.90 -9.97 -0.50
C SER A 45 -6.81 -10.10 -1.73
N LYS A 46 -7.49 -9.01 -2.13
CA LYS A 46 -8.42 -8.98 -3.27
C LYS A 46 -7.78 -8.52 -4.57
N LEU A 47 -6.66 -7.80 -4.48
CA LEU A 47 -5.88 -7.36 -5.62
C LEU A 47 -4.86 -8.43 -5.99
N ASP A 48 -4.72 -8.73 -7.27
CA ASP A 48 -3.65 -9.62 -7.71
C ASP A 48 -2.26 -8.93 -7.65
N THR A 49 -1.19 -9.71 -7.82
CA THR A 49 0.18 -9.18 -7.78
C THR A 49 0.42 -8.10 -8.82
N ARG A 50 -0.22 -8.19 -10.00
CA ARG A 50 -0.05 -7.20 -11.07
C ARG A 50 -0.70 -5.89 -10.68
N GLU A 51 -1.93 -5.92 -10.18
CA GLU A 51 -2.65 -4.72 -9.73
C GLU A 51 -1.91 -4.03 -8.58
N GLN A 52 -1.41 -4.78 -7.61
CA GLN A 52 -0.60 -4.23 -6.52
C GLN A 52 0.66 -3.54 -7.05
N ASN A 53 1.37 -4.16 -7.99
CA ASN A 53 2.57 -3.57 -8.59
C ASN A 53 2.26 -2.33 -9.43
N GLU A 54 1.15 -2.31 -10.16
CA GLU A 54 0.70 -1.11 -10.88
C GLU A 54 0.45 0.03 -9.89
N ILE A 55 -0.25 -0.21 -8.78
CA ILE A 55 -0.49 0.83 -7.75
C ILE A 55 0.82 1.30 -7.11
N ILE A 56 1.72 0.38 -6.74
CA ILE A 56 3.04 0.72 -6.17
C ILE A 56 3.80 1.62 -7.14
N ARG A 57 3.82 1.27 -8.44
CA ARG A 57 4.46 2.07 -9.48
C ARG A 57 3.81 3.44 -9.60
N ASP A 58 2.48 3.50 -9.67
CA ASP A 58 1.73 4.75 -9.82
C ASP A 58 1.97 5.71 -8.63
N ILE A 59 2.15 5.18 -7.41
CA ILE A 59 2.51 5.97 -6.22
C ILE A 59 3.96 6.46 -6.29
N THR A 60 4.89 5.57 -6.66
CA THR A 60 6.33 5.86 -6.62
C THR A 60 6.77 6.80 -7.75
N PHE A 61 6.13 6.68 -8.92
CA PHE A 61 6.45 7.42 -10.14
C PHE A 61 5.15 7.96 -10.74
N PRO A 62 4.61 9.07 -10.21
CA PRO A 62 3.33 9.62 -10.66
C PRO A 62 3.45 10.37 -12.00
N PHE A 63 4.10 9.79 -13.02
CA PHE A 63 4.27 10.35 -14.36
C PHE A 63 4.84 9.34 -15.35
#